data_AF-A0A3D2V6R9-F1
#
_entry.id   AF-A0A3D2V6R9-F1
#
_cell.length_a   1.000
_cell.length_b   1.000
_cell.length_c   1.000
_cell.angle_alpha   90.00
_cell.angle_beta   90.00
_cell.angle_gamma   90.00
#
_symmetry.space_group_name_H-M   'P 1'
#
loop_
_entity.id
_entity.type
_entity.pdbx_description
1 polymer ?
#
loop_
_entity_poly.entity_id
_entity_poly.type
_entity_poly.pdbx_seq_one_letter_code
_entity_poly.pdbx_strand_id
1 'polypeptide(L)'
;ELPAGWEDGIPEFEADEKGLATSVSSGKVLNSVAQVYPWMIGGSADLAPSTMTNLDFEDAGELSAATPGGRNIHFGVREHSMAAICNGLSLSGLRSFCATFFVFTDYLRPSLRLSSIMHQPVIYVMTHDSIGLGEDGPTHQPISHLASCRAIPGLRVFRPADANEVAQTYKTLLIDQSHPAMLVLTRQGLPTLDRSQFGCASGVSRGGYVLRDSEEAPQVVLIGTGSEIHICLDAQTRLSEQGIAARVVSLPCWELFNQQDKEYRDSVIPPEVTARVAVEAGIRQGWDAYIGIDGRFVGMDSFGASAPASVLYEHFGITADNVVAQAIEQL
;
A
#
# COMPACT_ATOMS: atom_id res chain seq x y z
N GLU A 1 22.21 13.35 -1.48
CA GLU A 1 21.43 14.11 -0.47
C GLU A 1 20.09 14.49 -1.10
N LEU A 2 19.07 14.86 -0.32
CA LEU A 2 17.80 15.31 -0.87
C LEU A 2 17.92 16.76 -1.42
N PRO A 3 17.25 17.11 -2.52
CA PRO A 3 17.15 18.50 -2.98
C PRO A 3 16.58 19.43 -1.90
N ALA A 4 17.00 20.70 -1.89
CA ALA A 4 16.31 21.72 -1.10
C ALA A 4 14.88 21.92 -1.65
N GLY A 5 13.88 22.02 -0.75
CA GLY A 5 12.47 22.13 -1.16
C GLY A 5 11.83 20.83 -1.68
N TRP A 6 12.47 19.67 -1.51
CA TRP A 6 11.89 18.39 -1.99
C TRP A 6 10.52 18.06 -1.37
N GLU A 7 10.27 18.54 -0.14
CA GLU A 7 8.99 18.35 0.56
C GLU A 7 7.83 19.09 -0.12
N ASP A 8 8.12 20.21 -0.80
CA ASP A 8 7.13 21.02 -1.54
C ASP A 8 6.59 20.26 -2.77
N GLY A 9 7.27 19.18 -3.18
CA GLY A 9 6.83 18.23 -4.22
C GLY A 9 5.98 17.06 -3.70
N ILE A 10 5.54 17.08 -2.44
CA ILE A 10 4.58 16.12 -1.88
C ILE A 10 3.21 16.81 -1.76
N PRO A 11 2.27 16.59 -2.70
CA PRO A 11 0.96 17.22 -2.64
C PRO A 11 0.10 16.64 -1.52
N GLU A 12 -0.63 17.52 -0.84
CA GLU A 12 -1.74 17.15 0.04
C GLU A 12 -3.02 16.94 -0.78
N PHE A 13 -3.94 16.10 -0.28
CA PHE A 13 -5.21 15.80 -0.94
C PHE A 13 -6.38 16.16 -0.03
N GLU A 14 -7.24 17.07 -0.48
CA GLU A 14 -8.51 17.41 0.17
C GLU A 14 -9.43 16.19 0.30
N ALA A 15 -10.31 16.22 1.29
CA ALA A 15 -11.32 15.18 1.50
C ALA A 15 -12.27 15.08 0.29
N ASP A 16 -12.52 13.86 -0.17
CA ASP A 16 -13.34 13.57 -1.37
C ASP A 16 -13.97 12.19 -1.23
N GLU A 17 -15.30 12.14 -1.12
CA GLU A 17 -16.09 10.90 -0.99
C GLU A 17 -15.94 9.97 -2.20
N LYS A 18 -15.69 10.52 -3.39
CA LYS A 18 -15.42 9.75 -4.62
C LYS A 18 -13.95 9.36 -4.68
N GLY A 19 -13.08 10.29 -4.31
CA GLY A 19 -11.64 10.14 -4.22
C GLY A 19 -10.97 9.63 -5.50
N LEU A 20 -9.88 8.89 -5.31
CA LEU A 20 -8.97 8.46 -6.38
C LEU A 20 -8.50 7.02 -6.14
N ALA A 21 -8.16 6.31 -7.21
CA ALA A 21 -7.40 5.07 -7.06
C ALA A 21 -6.00 5.40 -6.53
N THR A 22 -5.43 4.58 -5.64
CA THR A 22 -4.12 4.89 -5.06
C THR A 22 -2.99 4.79 -6.09
N SER A 23 -3.22 4.11 -7.21
CA SER A 23 -2.41 4.23 -8.44
C SER A 23 -2.44 5.65 -9.03
N VAL A 24 -3.63 6.26 -9.17
CA VAL A 24 -3.79 7.61 -9.75
C VAL A 24 -3.22 8.70 -8.84
N SER A 25 -3.38 8.60 -7.52
CA SER A 25 -2.70 9.52 -6.59
C SER A 25 -1.18 9.28 -6.57
N SER A 26 -0.72 8.02 -6.68
CA SER A 26 0.70 7.68 -6.80
C SER A 26 1.32 8.32 -8.05
N GLY A 27 0.63 8.30 -9.19
CA GLY A 27 1.10 8.97 -10.41
C GLY A 27 1.22 10.49 -10.27
N LYS A 28 0.27 11.14 -9.56
CA LYS A 28 0.33 12.57 -9.25
C LYS A 28 1.52 12.92 -8.35
N VAL A 29 1.71 12.17 -7.25
CA VAL A 29 2.82 12.37 -6.32
C VAL A 29 4.16 12.10 -7.02
N LEU A 30 4.27 11.01 -7.77
CA LEU A 30 5.47 10.67 -8.55
C LEU A 30 5.87 11.78 -9.51
N ASN A 31 4.90 12.37 -10.24
CA ASN A 31 5.16 13.47 -11.16
C ASN A 31 5.59 14.77 -10.46
N SER A 32 5.02 15.08 -9.29
CA SER A 32 5.41 16.25 -8.51
C SER A 32 6.82 16.08 -7.91
N VAL A 33 7.10 14.93 -7.29
CA VAL A 33 8.43 14.56 -6.78
C VAL A 33 9.48 14.55 -7.90
N ALA A 34 9.19 13.98 -9.06
CA ALA A 34 10.17 13.86 -10.14
C ALA A 34 10.61 15.21 -10.73
N GLN A 35 9.79 16.26 -10.64
CA GLN A 35 10.18 17.62 -11.03
C GLN A 35 11.22 18.21 -10.06
N VAL A 36 11.02 18.07 -8.75
CA VAL A 36 12.00 18.53 -7.73
C VAL A 36 13.20 17.60 -7.57
N TYR A 37 13.12 16.36 -8.06
CA TYR A 37 14.11 15.29 -7.88
C TYR A 37 14.73 14.84 -9.22
N PRO A 38 15.69 15.60 -9.80
CA PRO A 38 16.09 15.45 -11.21
C PRO A 38 16.77 14.12 -11.56
N TRP A 39 17.37 13.41 -10.59
CA TRP A 39 17.94 12.07 -10.81
C TRP A 39 16.95 10.91 -10.51
N MET A 40 15.65 11.20 -10.39
CA MET A 40 14.60 10.17 -10.42
C MET A 40 14.32 9.73 -11.88
N ILE A 41 14.33 8.42 -12.11
CA ILE A 41 14.22 7.80 -13.44
C ILE A 41 13.50 6.46 -13.31
N GLY A 42 12.73 6.05 -14.31
CA GLY A 42 12.00 4.79 -14.22
C GLY A 42 10.92 4.63 -15.26
N GLY A 43 10.01 3.69 -15.04
CA GLY A 43 8.91 3.42 -15.97
C GLY A 43 8.18 2.13 -15.61
N SER A 44 7.54 1.52 -16.61
CA SER A 44 6.66 0.37 -16.43
C SER A 44 6.97 -0.76 -17.41
N ALA A 45 6.63 -1.99 -17.02
CA ALA A 45 6.71 -3.18 -17.86
C ALA A 45 5.57 -3.21 -18.91
N ASP A 46 5.60 -2.27 -19.85
CA ASP A 46 4.56 -2.01 -20.87
C ASP A 46 3.21 -1.49 -20.34
N LEU A 47 3.04 -1.39 -19.02
CA LEU A 47 1.77 -1.08 -18.36
C LEU A 47 1.63 0.40 -17.92
N ALA A 48 2.43 1.33 -18.46
CA ALA A 48 2.52 2.71 -17.94
C ALA A 48 1.18 3.46 -17.79
N PRO A 49 0.21 3.37 -18.71
CA PRO A 49 -1.13 3.96 -18.56
C PRO A 49 -1.99 3.30 -17.47
N SER A 50 -1.69 2.05 -17.11
CA SER A 50 -2.42 1.25 -16.11
C SER A 50 -1.73 1.26 -14.73
N THR A 51 -0.42 1.52 -14.70
CA THR A 51 0.35 1.73 -13.46
C THR A 51 0.37 3.20 -13.04
N MET A 52 -0.03 4.14 -13.92
CA MET A 52 -0.01 5.59 -13.70
C MET A 52 1.41 6.13 -13.43
N THR A 53 2.42 5.54 -14.09
CA THR A 53 3.85 5.82 -13.82
C THR A 53 4.61 6.41 -15.00
N ASN A 54 3.92 7.14 -15.87
CA ASN A 54 4.60 8.00 -16.84
C ASN A 54 4.96 9.33 -16.17
N LEU A 55 6.08 9.91 -16.55
CA LEU A 55 6.49 11.26 -16.17
C LEU A 55 6.10 12.21 -17.30
N ASP A 56 5.13 13.08 -17.04
CA ASP A 56 4.35 13.84 -18.03
C ASP A 56 4.74 15.34 -18.12
N PHE A 57 5.84 15.75 -17.47
CA PHE A 57 6.37 17.12 -17.51
C PHE A 57 7.39 17.31 -18.64
N GLU A 58 7.61 18.56 -19.06
CA GLU A 58 8.36 18.94 -20.28
C GLU A 58 9.77 18.31 -20.36
N ASP A 59 10.55 18.40 -19.28
CA ASP A 59 11.92 17.84 -19.18
C ASP A 59 11.98 16.32 -18.85
N ALA A 60 10.85 15.60 -18.85
CA ALA A 60 10.85 14.16 -18.56
C ALA A 60 11.43 13.34 -19.72
N GLY A 61 10.76 13.36 -20.87
CA GLY A 61 11.16 12.65 -22.09
C GLY A 61 11.24 11.12 -21.99
N GLU A 62 11.39 10.47 -23.14
CA GLU A 62 11.64 9.02 -23.27
C GLU A 62 13.14 8.73 -23.31
N LEU A 63 13.60 7.71 -22.59
CA LEU A 63 14.99 7.24 -22.68
C LEU A 63 15.19 6.43 -23.97
N SER A 64 15.94 6.98 -24.92
CA SER A 64 16.25 6.29 -26.19
C SER A 64 17.68 6.55 -26.66
N ALA A 65 18.10 5.87 -27.73
CA ALA A 65 19.39 6.13 -28.38
C ALA A 65 19.50 7.55 -29.00
N ALA A 66 18.36 8.20 -29.28
CA ALA A 66 18.31 9.59 -29.73
C ALA A 66 18.17 10.58 -28.55
N THR A 67 17.64 10.12 -27.42
CA THR A 67 17.32 10.90 -26.21
C THR A 67 17.91 10.22 -24.96
N PRO A 68 19.25 10.12 -24.83
CA PRO A 68 19.91 9.38 -23.75
C PRO A 68 19.78 10.03 -22.36
N GLY A 69 19.20 11.23 -22.26
CA GLY A 69 18.86 11.90 -21.00
C GLY A 69 17.40 11.75 -20.56
N GLY A 70 16.57 11.05 -21.34
CA GLY A 70 15.15 10.87 -21.01
C GLY A 70 14.92 10.04 -19.74
N ARG A 71 13.81 10.31 -19.05
CA ARG A 71 13.55 9.83 -17.69
C ARG A 71 12.45 8.75 -17.62
N ASN A 72 11.67 8.58 -18.69
CA ASN A 72 10.76 7.45 -18.87
C ASN A 72 11.46 6.27 -19.58
N ILE A 73 11.47 5.10 -18.95
CA ILE A 73 12.05 3.86 -19.49
C ILE A 73 10.94 2.89 -19.90
N HIS A 74 10.85 2.60 -21.20
CA HIS A 74 9.92 1.63 -21.75
C HIS A 74 10.54 0.23 -21.69
N PHE A 75 10.39 -0.44 -20.55
CA PHE A 75 10.97 -1.78 -20.33
C PHE A 75 10.35 -2.87 -21.22
N GLY A 76 9.10 -2.67 -21.67
CA GLY A 76 8.24 -3.72 -22.25
C GLY A 76 7.90 -4.81 -21.21
N VAL A 77 7.15 -5.83 -21.62
CA VAL A 77 6.74 -6.97 -20.76
C VAL A 77 7.97 -7.82 -20.36
N ARG A 78 8.71 -7.34 -19.35
CA ARG A 78 10.06 -7.80 -18.96
C ARG A 78 10.34 -7.55 -17.47
N GLU A 79 9.38 -7.83 -16.60
CA GLU A 79 9.39 -7.55 -15.15
C GLU A 79 10.72 -7.88 -14.47
N HIS A 80 11.26 -9.08 -14.74
CA HIS A 80 12.50 -9.52 -14.13
C HIS A 80 13.70 -8.66 -14.54
N SER A 81 13.83 -8.36 -15.83
CA SER A 81 14.89 -7.52 -16.37
C SER A 81 14.72 -6.07 -15.95
N MET A 82 13.48 -5.56 -15.88
CA MET A 82 13.16 -4.24 -15.37
C MET A 82 13.69 -4.04 -13.94
N ALA A 83 13.37 -4.95 -13.02
CA ALA A 83 13.86 -4.89 -11.64
C ALA A 83 15.40 -5.01 -11.56
N ALA A 84 16.03 -5.84 -12.39
CA ALA A 84 17.49 -5.95 -12.48
C ALA A 84 18.15 -4.66 -12.99
N ILE A 85 17.56 -4.00 -13.99
CA ILE A 85 18.04 -2.72 -14.53
C ILE A 85 17.91 -1.62 -13.48
N CYS A 86 16.79 -1.53 -12.77
CA CYS A 86 16.62 -0.55 -11.69
C CYS A 86 17.63 -0.75 -10.54
N ASN A 87 17.97 -2.00 -10.18
CA ASN A 87 19.08 -2.26 -9.26
C ASN A 87 20.41 -1.70 -9.78
N GLY A 88 20.70 -1.82 -11.08
CA GLY A 88 21.88 -1.22 -11.71
C GLY A 88 21.87 0.31 -11.69
N LEU A 89 20.72 0.94 -11.96
CA LEU A 89 20.54 2.39 -11.90
C LEU A 89 20.68 2.94 -10.46
N SER A 90 20.16 2.23 -9.47
CA SER A 90 20.33 2.54 -8.04
C SER A 90 21.80 2.45 -7.63
N LEU A 91 22.52 1.40 -8.08
CA LEU A 91 23.95 1.24 -7.82
C LEU A 91 24.82 2.33 -8.49
N SER A 92 24.34 3.00 -9.55
CA SER A 92 24.99 4.18 -10.13
C SER A 92 24.58 5.51 -9.49
N GLY A 93 23.75 5.50 -8.44
CA GLY A 93 23.32 6.69 -7.68
C GLY A 93 22.04 7.37 -8.19
N LEU A 94 21.36 6.79 -9.17
CA LEU A 94 20.07 7.29 -9.68
C LEU A 94 18.91 6.78 -8.81
N ARG A 95 17.85 7.57 -8.62
CA ARG A 95 16.68 7.12 -7.85
C ARG A 95 15.71 6.39 -8.78
N SER A 96 16.00 5.12 -9.01
CA SER A 96 15.21 4.28 -9.91
C SER A 96 13.84 3.89 -9.34
N PHE A 97 12.80 3.99 -10.17
CA PHE A 97 11.51 3.33 -9.93
C PHE A 97 11.16 2.34 -11.06
N CYS A 98 10.29 1.38 -10.76
CA CYS A 98 9.76 0.44 -11.74
C CYS A 98 8.33 0.01 -11.39
N ALA A 99 7.54 -0.36 -12.40
CA ALA A 99 6.12 -0.63 -12.23
C ALA A 99 5.60 -1.81 -13.07
N THR A 100 4.65 -2.55 -12.51
CA THR A 100 3.84 -3.58 -13.18
C THR A 100 2.59 -3.83 -12.31
N PHE A 101 1.75 -4.82 -12.64
CA PHE A 101 0.68 -5.26 -11.74
C PHE A 101 1.25 -6.11 -10.59
N PHE A 102 0.66 -6.00 -9.40
CA PHE A 102 1.18 -6.60 -8.18
C PHE A 102 1.25 -8.15 -8.24
N VAL A 103 0.34 -8.78 -8.98
CA VAL A 103 0.37 -10.22 -9.30
C VAL A 103 1.63 -10.65 -10.07
N PHE A 104 2.23 -9.75 -10.87
CA PHE A 104 3.45 -10.04 -11.62
C PHE A 104 4.73 -9.78 -10.81
N THR A 105 4.62 -9.46 -9.51
CA THR A 105 5.78 -9.43 -8.60
C THR A 105 6.53 -10.76 -8.55
N ASP A 106 5.83 -11.89 -8.76
CA ASP A 106 6.46 -13.21 -8.84
C ASP A 106 7.47 -13.35 -10.00
N TYR A 107 7.25 -12.65 -11.14
CA TYR A 107 8.21 -12.62 -12.24
C TYR A 107 9.50 -11.85 -11.89
N LEU A 108 9.41 -10.80 -11.07
CA LEU A 108 10.56 -9.97 -10.66
C LEU A 108 11.18 -10.36 -9.31
N ARG A 109 10.59 -11.33 -8.61
CA ARG A 109 10.93 -11.74 -7.24
C ARG A 109 12.43 -11.99 -6.97
N PRO A 110 13.22 -12.62 -7.87
CA PRO A 110 14.66 -12.80 -7.63
C PRO A 110 15.42 -11.47 -7.62
N SER A 111 15.07 -10.56 -8.53
CA SER A 111 15.71 -9.24 -8.60
C SER A 111 15.27 -8.33 -7.45
N LEU A 112 13.99 -8.34 -7.06
CA LEU A 112 13.48 -7.67 -5.85
C LEU A 112 14.23 -8.11 -4.58
N ARG A 113 14.52 -9.41 -4.46
CA ARG A 113 15.32 -9.94 -3.35
C ARG A 113 16.77 -9.46 -3.39
N LEU A 114 17.36 -9.32 -4.57
CA LEU A 114 18.71 -8.73 -4.71
C LEU A 114 18.74 -7.25 -4.31
N SER A 115 17.69 -6.47 -4.62
CA SER A 115 17.56 -5.07 -4.19
C SER A 115 17.70 -4.94 -2.68
N SER A 116 17.03 -5.82 -1.94
CA SER A 116 17.08 -5.84 -0.48
C SER A 116 18.44 -6.28 0.06
N ILE A 117 19.03 -7.36 -0.50
CA ILE A 117 20.38 -7.85 -0.14
C ILE A 117 21.47 -6.80 -0.40
N MET A 118 21.29 -5.96 -1.43
CA MET A 118 22.22 -4.89 -1.79
C MET A 118 21.84 -3.53 -1.15
N HIS A 119 20.83 -3.48 -0.27
CA HIS A 119 20.35 -2.26 0.38
C HIS A 119 20.03 -1.11 -0.60
N GLN A 120 19.48 -1.45 -1.78
CA GLN A 120 19.21 -0.50 -2.85
C GLN A 120 17.80 0.10 -2.76
N PRO A 121 17.64 1.43 -2.64
CA PRO A 121 16.35 2.10 -2.45
C PRO A 121 15.51 2.22 -3.74
N VAL A 122 15.42 1.13 -4.49
CA VAL A 122 14.53 1.02 -5.67
C VAL A 122 13.07 1.12 -5.21
N ILE A 123 12.29 1.90 -5.96
CA ILE A 123 10.86 2.07 -5.74
C ILE A 123 10.10 1.09 -6.65
N TYR A 124 9.28 0.23 -6.06
CA TYR A 124 8.43 -0.75 -6.75
C TYR A 124 6.98 -0.29 -6.70
N VAL A 125 6.45 0.24 -7.81
CA VAL A 125 5.07 0.73 -7.91
C VAL A 125 4.19 -0.39 -8.48
N MET A 126 3.45 -1.06 -7.61
CA MET A 126 2.71 -2.29 -7.94
C MET A 126 1.21 -2.04 -7.84
N THR A 127 0.55 -1.87 -8.99
CA THR A 127 -0.89 -1.55 -9.04
C THR A 127 -1.77 -2.80 -9.22
N HIS A 128 -3.09 -2.65 -9.17
CA HIS A 128 -4.05 -3.77 -9.25
C HIS A 128 -3.82 -4.78 -8.11
N ASP A 129 -3.85 -4.28 -6.88
CA ASP A 129 -3.40 -4.94 -5.66
C ASP A 129 -4.21 -6.15 -5.15
N SER A 130 -5.43 -6.34 -5.63
CA SER A 130 -6.45 -7.19 -4.98
C SER A 130 -7.49 -7.72 -5.97
N ILE A 131 -8.45 -8.50 -5.47
CA ILE A 131 -9.71 -8.80 -6.18
C ILE A 131 -10.49 -7.54 -6.60
N GLY A 132 -10.16 -6.36 -6.05
CA GLY A 132 -10.69 -5.06 -6.46
C GLY A 132 -10.40 -4.68 -7.91
N LEU A 133 -9.51 -5.40 -8.60
CA LEU A 133 -9.35 -5.25 -10.04
C LEU A 133 -10.56 -5.77 -10.83
N GLY A 134 -11.39 -6.68 -10.30
CA GLY A 134 -12.58 -7.17 -10.98
C GLY A 134 -12.30 -8.12 -12.15
N GLU A 135 -12.65 -7.69 -13.36
CA GLU A 135 -13.04 -8.58 -14.47
C GLU A 135 -11.91 -9.44 -15.06
N ASP A 136 -10.64 -9.05 -14.96
CA ASP A 136 -9.50 -9.81 -15.53
C ASP A 136 -9.23 -11.15 -14.79
N GLY A 137 -9.90 -11.37 -13.65
CA GLY A 137 -10.04 -12.68 -13.00
C GLY A 137 -8.79 -13.23 -12.28
N PRO A 138 -8.82 -14.51 -11.85
CA PRO A 138 -7.88 -15.06 -10.87
C PRO A 138 -6.41 -15.10 -11.32
N THR A 139 -6.13 -15.02 -12.63
CA THR A 139 -4.76 -14.93 -13.15
C THR A 139 -4.12 -13.55 -12.95
N HIS A 140 -4.94 -12.53 -12.69
CA HIS A 140 -4.49 -11.16 -12.46
C HIS A 140 -4.65 -10.72 -10.99
N GLN A 141 -5.46 -11.43 -10.21
CA GLN A 141 -5.84 -11.03 -8.85
C GLN A 141 -4.80 -11.48 -7.81
N PRO A 142 -4.14 -10.55 -7.09
CA PRO A 142 -3.18 -10.92 -6.07
C PRO A 142 -3.86 -11.51 -4.82
N ILE A 143 -3.37 -12.65 -4.34
CA ILE A 143 -3.90 -13.34 -3.14
C ILE A 143 -2.83 -13.50 -2.06
N SER A 144 -1.73 -14.18 -2.38
CA SER A 144 -0.61 -14.46 -1.46
C SER A 144 0.49 -13.38 -1.46
N HIS A 145 0.44 -12.44 -2.40
CA HIS A 145 1.56 -11.56 -2.74
C HIS A 145 1.98 -10.61 -1.61
N LEU A 146 1.05 -10.14 -0.75
CA LEU A 146 1.37 -9.32 0.42
C LEU A 146 2.24 -10.09 1.42
N ALA A 147 1.78 -11.26 1.87
CA ALA A 147 2.57 -12.13 2.74
C ALA A 147 3.89 -12.54 2.07
N SER A 148 3.87 -12.84 0.77
CA SER A 148 5.05 -13.19 -0.03
C SER A 148 6.10 -12.06 -0.10
N CYS A 149 5.68 -10.79 -0.11
CA CYS A 149 6.58 -9.63 -0.15
C CYS A 149 7.04 -9.19 1.24
N ARG A 150 6.12 -9.12 2.23
CA ARG A 150 6.45 -8.82 3.65
C ARG A 150 7.44 -9.83 4.25
N ALA A 151 7.46 -11.06 3.73
CA ALA A 151 8.43 -12.09 4.09
C ALA A 151 9.85 -11.90 3.48
N ILE A 152 10.10 -10.86 2.68
CA ILE A 152 11.45 -10.53 2.17
C ILE A 152 12.16 -9.63 3.19
N PRO A 153 13.23 -10.09 3.88
CA PRO A 153 13.93 -9.26 4.85
C PRO A 153 14.46 -7.97 4.23
N GLY A 154 14.15 -6.83 4.86
CA GLY A 154 14.56 -5.49 4.43
C GLY A 154 13.63 -4.80 3.43
N LEU A 155 12.72 -5.52 2.76
CA LEU A 155 11.75 -4.87 1.86
C LEU A 155 10.63 -4.22 2.67
N ARG A 156 10.40 -2.92 2.49
CA ARG A 156 9.22 -2.25 3.05
C ARG A 156 8.02 -2.39 2.11
N VAL A 157 6.90 -2.89 2.61
CA VAL A 157 5.67 -3.09 1.82
C VAL A 157 4.58 -2.15 2.31
N PHE A 158 4.40 -1.03 1.61
CA PHE A 158 3.36 -0.03 1.87
C PHE A 158 2.09 -0.37 1.08
N ARG A 159 0.95 -0.51 1.75
CA ARG A 159 -0.38 -0.62 1.14
C ARG A 159 -1.31 0.51 1.64
N PRO A 160 -1.20 1.73 1.08
CA PRO A 160 -1.89 2.92 1.57
C PRO A 160 -3.40 2.91 1.29
N ALA A 161 -4.18 3.43 2.24
CA ALA A 161 -5.64 3.42 2.24
C ALA A 161 -6.33 4.57 1.49
N ASP A 162 -5.62 5.68 1.25
CA ASP A 162 -6.13 6.83 0.50
C ASP A 162 -5.00 7.63 -0.18
N ALA A 163 -5.34 8.74 -0.83
CA ALA A 163 -4.37 9.61 -1.50
C ALA A 163 -3.37 10.29 -0.53
N ASN A 164 -3.77 10.58 0.71
CA ASN A 164 -2.88 11.17 1.72
C ASN A 164 -1.89 10.14 2.29
N GLU A 165 -2.28 8.88 2.47
CA GLU A 165 -1.34 7.81 2.82
C GLU A 165 -0.36 7.52 1.68
N VAL A 166 -0.76 7.68 0.41
CA VAL A 166 0.18 7.61 -0.73
C VAL A 166 1.20 8.74 -0.66
N ALA A 167 0.78 9.98 -0.43
CA ALA A 167 1.67 11.13 -0.28
C ALA A 167 2.70 10.91 0.85
N GLN A 168 2.24 10.45 2.02
CA GLN A 168 3.11 10.16 3.17
C GLN A 168 3.98 8.90 2.96
N THR A 169 3.54 7.94 2.14
CA THR A 169 4.36 6.81 1.68
C THR A 169 5.57 7.31 0.88
N TYR A 170 5.33 8.18 -0.13
CA TYR A 170 6.41 8.82 -0.90
C TYR A 170 7.33 9.66 -0.01
N LYS A 171 6.77 10.46 0.91
CA LYS A 171 7.57 11.23 1.88
C LYS A 171 8.51 10.33 2.71
N THR A 172 7.98 9.22 3.20
CA THR A 172 8.74 8.25 4.01
C THR A 172 9.88 7.59 3.24
N LEU A 173 9.64 7.10 2.01
CA LEU A 173 10.66 6.41 1.21
C LEU A 173 11.69 7.34 0.53
N LEU A 174 11.42 8.64 0.47
CA LEU A 174 12.41 9.64 0.03
C LEU A 174 13.38 9.96 1.18
N ILE A 175 12.88 10.11 2.41
CA ILE A 175 13.72 10.27 3.62
C ILE A 175 14.57 9.01 3.84
N ASP A 176 13.94 7.84 3.94
CA ASP A 176 14.66 6.60 4.21
C ASP A 176 15.05 5.87 2.92
N GLN A 177 16.33 6.01 2.58
CA GLN A 177 16.94 5.40 1.39
C GLN A 177 17.81 4.18 1.73
N SER A 178 17.60 3.52 2.89
CA SER A 178 18.44 2.41 3.36
C SER A 178 18.09 1.04 2.75
N HIS A 179 16.92 0.93 2.12
CA HIS A 179 16.31 -0.32 1.68
C HIS A 179 15.31 -0.08 0.53
N PRO A 180 14.98 -1.10 -0.31
CA PRO A 180 13.91 -0.99 -1.30
C PRO A 180 12.54 -0.81 -0.63
N ALA A 181 11.64 -0.13 -1.35
CA ALA A 181 10.26 0.09 -0.92
C ALA A 181 9.28 -0.28 -2.03
N MET A 182 8.21 -0.97 -1.67
CA MET A 182 7.10 -1.31 -2.55
C MET A 182 5.84 -0.54 -2.14
N LEU A 183 5.18 0.05 -3.13
CA LEU A 183 3.84 0.62 -3.00
C LEU A 183 2.86 -0.35 -3.67
N VAL A 184 1.90 -0.86 -2.90
CA VAL A 184 0.86 -1.79 -3.33
C VAL A 184 -0.45 -1.00 -3.45
N LEU A 185 -0.98 -0.87 -4.66
CA LEU A 185 -1.91 0.20 -5.04
C LEU A 185 -3.15 -0.29 -5.80
N THR A 186 -4.30 0.35 -5.58
CA THR A 186 -5.60 -0.08 -6.12
C THR A 186 -5.78 0.24 -7.60
N ARG A 187 -6.66 -0.53 -8.27
CA ARG A 187 -7.30 -0.15 -9.56
C ARG A 187 -8.50 0.77 -9.30
N GLN A 188 -9.30 0.38 -8.32
CA GLN A 188 -10.54 1.01 -7.89
C GLN A 188 -10.29 2.32 -7.13
N GLY A 189 -11.19 3.29 -7.28
CA GLY A 189 -11.19 4.52 -6.49
C GLY A 189 -11.46 4.27 -5.02
N LEU A 190 -10.76 4.99 -4.15
CA LEU A 190 -11.00 5.02 -2.70
C LEU A 190 -11.24 6.48 -2.26
N PRO A 191 -12.16 6.72 -1.31
CA PRO A 191 -12.36 8.04 -0.72
C PRO A 191 -11.05 8.63 -0.13
N THR A 192 -10.85 9.94 -0.28
CA THR A 192 -9.81 10.65 0.48
C THR A 192 -10.35 10.99 1.86
N LEU A 193 -9.70 10.51 2.92
CA LEU A 193 -10.20 10.61 4.28
C LEU A 193 -9.96 12.00 4.87
N ASP A 194 -11.01 12.60 5.45
CA ASP A 194 -10.96 13.88 6.16
C ASP A 194 -10.08 13.78 7.42
N ARG A 195 -8.90 14.40 7.38
CA ARG A 195 -7.91 14.37 8.47
C ARG A 195 -8.20 15.35 9.62
N SER A 196 -9.38 16.01 9.61
CA SER A 196 -9.96 16.63 10.81
C SER A 196 -10.83 15.66 11.63
N GLN A 197 -11.33 14.59 11.00
CA GLN A 197 -12.14 13.54 11.63
C GLN A 197 -11.36 12.24 11.89
N PHE A 198 -10.42 11.92 11.01
CA PHE A 198 -9.58 10.71 11.07
C PHE A 198 -8.12 11.03 11.41
N GLY A 199 -7.43 10.08 12.02
CA GLY A 199 -6.02 10.18 12.42
C GLY A 199 -5.11 10.62 11.27
N CYS A 200 -4.10 11.42 11.58
CA CYS A 200 -3.22 12.03 10.58
C CYS A 200 -2.42 10.99 9.79
N ALA A 201 -2.40 11.12 8.45
CA ALA A 201 -1.69 10.21 7.54
C ALA A 201 -0.17 10.14 7.79
N SER A 202 0.42 11.08 8.54
CA SER A 202 1.82 11.02 8.96
C SER A 202 2.18 9.76 9.76
N GLY A 203 1.17 9.08 10.35
CA GLY A 203 1.31 7.75 10.96
C GLY A 203 1.87 6.67 10.02
N VAL A 204 1.76 6.84 8.69
CA VAL A 204 2.42 5.99 7.68
C VAL A 204 3.94 5.89 7.90
N SER A 205 4.59 6.97 8.35
CA SER A 205 6.03 6.98 8.65
C SER A 205 6.43 6.04 9.81
N ARG A 206 5.47 5.69 10.67
CA ARG A 206 5.60 4.70 11.76
C ARG A 206 4.96 3.36 11.41
N GLY A 207 4.52 3.17 10.17
CA GLY A 207 4.00 1.92 9.61
C GLY A 207 2.60 1.49 10.04
N GLY A 208 2.10 1.96 11.18
CA GLY A 208 0.74 1.68 11.66
C GLY A 208 0.29 2.66 12.75
N TYR A 209 -0.97 3.07 12.71
CA TYR A 209 -1.53 4.11 13.58
C TYR A 209 -3.04 3.96 13.79
N VAL A 210 -3.56 4.55 14.87
CA VAL A 210 -5.01 4.63 15.12
C VAL A 210 -5.62 5.63 14.13
N LEU A 211 -6.51 5.15 13.27
CA LEU A 211 -7.21 5.96 12.27
C LEU A 211 -8.51 6.55 12.82
N ARG A 212 -9.24 5.80 13.63
CA ARG A 212 -10.40 6.29 14.41
C ARG A 212 -10.51 5.48 15.68
N ASP A 213 -10.59 6.14 16.81
CA ASP A 213 -10.76 5.49 18.11
C ASP A 213 -12.24 5.45 18.53
N SER A 214 -12.53 4.75 19.63
CA SER A 214 -13.80 4.86 20.36
C SER A 214 -13.71 5.90 21.47
N GLU A 215 -14.84 6.45 21.93
CA GLU A 215 -14.88 7.39 23.06
C GLU A 215 -14.58 6.69 24.40
N GLU A 216 -15.05 5.45 24.54
CA GLU A 216 -14.69 4.54 25.62
C GLU A 216 -13.48 3.67 25.23
N ALA A 217 -12.89 2.96 26.20
CA ALA A 217 -11.81 2.01 25.92
C ALA A 217 -12.30 0.92 24.94
N PRO A 218 -11.60 0.66 23.82
CA PRO A 218 -12.10 -0.22 22.78
C PRO A 218 -12.22 -1.66 23.28
N GLN A 219 -13.42 -2.22 23.11
CA GLN A 219 -13.70 -3.64 23.34
C GLN A 219 -13.10 -4.52 22.24
N VAL A 220 -12.99 -4.00 21.01
CA VAL A 220 -12.45 -4.71 19.83
C VAL A 220 -11.57 -3.79 18.98
N VAL A 221 -10.50 -4.33 18.39
CA VAL A 221 -9.65 -3.62 17.41
C VAL A 221 -9.85 -4.19 16.01
N LEU A 222 -10.26 -3.34 15.08
CA LEU A 222 -10.30 -3.61 13.64
C LEU A 222 -8.99 -3.12 13.01
N ILE A 223 -8.26 -3.98 12.31
CA ILE A 223 -6.93 -3.67 11.75
C ILE A 223 -6.98 -3.87 10.22
N GLY A 224 -6.90 -2.78 9.47
CA GLY A 224 -7.01 -2.79 8.01
C GLY A 224 -5.73 -2.37 7.29
N THR A 225 -5.66 -2.67 6.00
CA THR A 225 -4.68 -2.09 5.05
C THR A 225 -5.39 -1.73 3.73
N GLY A 226 -4.85 -0.77 2.98
CA GLY A 226 -5.37 -0.44 1.64
C GLY A 226 -6.87 -0.15 1.61
N SER A 227 -7.54 -0.72 0.61
CA SER A 227 -8.99 -0.59 0.39
C SER A 227 -9.86 -1.05 1.56
N GLU A 228 -9.38 -1.99 2.38
CA GLU A 228 -10.19 -2.60 3.45
C GLU A 228 -10.33 -1.69 4.68
N ILE A 229 -9.59 -0.58 4.73
CA ILE A 229 -9.78 0.44 5.77
C ILE A 229 -11.16 1.07 5.72
N HIS A 230 -11.71 1.31 4.53
CA HIS A 230 -13.06 1.87 4.37
C HIS A 230 -14.12 0.88 4.90
N ILE A 231 -13.89 -0.43 4.69
CA ILE A 231 -14.71 -1.51 5.25
C ILE A 231 -14.61 -1.56 6.80
N CYS A 232 -13.43 -1.28 7.36
CA CYS A 232 -13.25 -1.17 8.82
C CYS A 232 -13.99 0.04 9.41
N LEU A 233 -14.04 1.18 8.71
CA LEU A 233 -14.75 2.39 9.15
C LEU A 233 -16.28 2.21 9.10
N ASP A 234 -16.79 1.54 8.06
CA ASP A 234 -18.20 1.12 7.97
C ASP A 234 -18.56 0.17 9.12
N ALA A 235 -17.74 -0.86 9.34
CA ALA A 235 -17.97 -1.84 10.40
C ALA A 235 -17.91 -1.22 11.81
N GLN A 236 -16.95 -0.33 12.06
CA GLN A 236 -16.85 0.43 13.32
C GLN A 236 -18.13 1.22 13.60
N THR A 237 -18.69 1.86 12.56
CA THR A 237 -19.90 2.67 12.70
C THR A 237 -21.10 1.79 13.05
N ARG A 238 -21.27 0.64 12.38
CA ARG A 238 -22.31 -0.36 12.70
C ARG A 238 -22.13 -1.04 14.07
N LEU A 239 -20.89 -1.13 14.58
CA LEU A 239 -20.61 -1.59 15.95
C LEU A 239 -20.97 -0.52 16.98
N SER A 240 -20.67 0.75 16.71
CA SER A 240 -21.05 1.88 17.57
C SER A 240 -22.56 2.03 17.70
N GLU A 241 -23.32 1.80 16.61
CA GLU A 241 -24.79 1.75 16.61
C GLU A 241 -25.37 0.64 17.51
N GLN A 242 -24.60 -0.42 17.77
CA GLN A 242 -24.93 -1.53 18.67
C GLN A 242 -24.37 -1.34 20.10
N GLY A 243 -23.72 -0.20 20.39
CA GLY A 243 -23.10 0.08 21.68
C GLY A 243 -21.77 -0.65 21.91
N ILE A 244 -21.09 -1.09 20.84
CA ILE A 244 -19.78 -1.75 20.91
C ILE A 244 -18.67 -0.74 20.59
N ALA A 245 -17.80 -0.48 21.57
CA ALA A 245 -16.62 0.37 21.41
C ALA A 245 -15.57 -0.33 20.54
N ALA A 246 -15.42 0.12 19.30
CA ALA A 246 -14.47 -0.42 18.33
C ALA A 246 -13.43 0.62 17.90
N ARG A 247 -12.16 0.23 17.87
CA ARG A 247 -11.04 1.04 17.34
C ARG A 247 -10.68 0.57 15.92
N VAL A 248 -10.39 1.50 15.01
CA VAL A 248 -9.85 1.22 13.68
C VAL A 248 -8.37 1.64 13.59
N VAL A 249 -7.53 0.68 13.22
CA VAL A 249 -6.08 0.85 12.98
C VAL A 249 -5.78 0.73 11.50
N SER A 250 -5.09 1.72 10.93
CA SER A 250 -4.45 1.60 9.62
C SER A 250 -3.04 1.04 9.82
N LEU A 251 -2.73 -0.09 9.18
CA LEU A 251 -1.42 -0.77 9.28
C LEU A 251 -0.71 -0.85 7.90
N PRO A 252 -0.46 0.30 7.23
CA PRO A 252 -0.03 0.31 5.84
C PRO A 252 1.36 -0.31 5.60
N CYS A 253 2.27 -0.33 6.57
CA CYS A 253 3.63 -0.87 6.41
C CYS A 253 4.11 -1.62 7.67
N TRP A 254 4.03 -2.95 7.63
CA TRP A 254 4.33 -3.84 8.75
C TRP A 254 5.78 -3.72 9.22
N GLU A 255 6.73 -3.58 8.30
CA GLU A 255 8.15 -3.57 8.61
C GLU A 255 8.55 -2.32 9.40
N LEU A 256 7.92 -1.17 9.09
CA LEU A 256 8.10 0.06 9.88
C LEU A 256 7.38 0.00 11.23
N PHE A 257 6.18 -0.57 11.29
CA PHE A 257 5.45 -0.71 12.57
C PHE A 257 6.21 -1.62 13.55
N ASN A 258 6.76 -2.73 13.06
CA ASN A 258 7.53 -3.68 13.88
C ASN A 258 8.90 -3.11 14.34
N GLN A 259 9.39 -2.04 13.72
CA GLN A 259 10.59 -1.29 14.15
C GLN A 259 10.30 -0.27 15.24
N GLN A 260 9.02 0.05 15.51
CA GLN A 260 8.65 0.98 16.59
C GLN A 260 8.86 0.32 17.97
N ASP A 261 9.09 1.16 18.98
CA ASP A 261 9.19 0.74 20.37
C ASP A 261 7.88 0.07 20.87
N LYS A 262 7.93 -0.54 22.06
CA LYS A 262 6.77 -1.28 22.58
C LYS A 262 5.62 -0.35 22.96
N GLU A 263 5.91 0.81 23.54
CA GLU A 263 4.91 1.79 23.99
C GLU A 263 4.11 2.35 22.80
N TYR A 264 4.79 2.66 21.69
CA TYR A 264 4.16 3.13 20.47
C TYR A 264 3.43 2.04 19.66
N ARG A 265 3.72 0.75 19.89
CA ARG A 265 2.93 -0.37 19.35
C ARG A 265 1.72 -0.70 20.22
N ASP A 266 1.91 -0.79 21.53
CA ASP A 266 0.84 -1.04 22.51
C ASP A 266 -0.23 0.07 22.44
N SER A 267 0.18 1.34 22.35
CA SER A 267 -0.78 2.45 22.24
C SER A 267 -1.64 2.44 20.96
N VAL A 268 -1.22 1.72 19.91
CA VAL A 268 -2.01 1.52 18.67
C VAL A 268 -2.84 0.24 18.76
N ILE A 269 -2.25 -0.89 19.16
CA ILE A 269 -2.90 -2.20 19.33
C ILE A 269 -2.73 -2.66 20.79
N PRO A 270 -3.66 -2.30 21.70
CA PRO A 270 -3.46 -2.52 23.13
C PRO A 270 -3.40 -4.01 23.50
N PRO A 271 -2.37 -4.49 24.21
CA PRO A 271 -2.19 -5.90 24.55
C PRO A 271 -3.33 -6.48 25.39
N GLU A 272 -4.04 -5.66 26.15
CA GLU A 272 -5.22 -6.00 26.96
C GLU A 272 -6.50 -6.21 26.14
N VAL A 273 -6.60 -5.63 24.94
CA VAL A 273 -7.74 -5.83 24.03
C VAL A 273 -7.46 -7.03 23.15
N THR A 274 -7.93 -8.21 23.56
CA THR A 274 -7.69 -9.48 22.87
C THR A 274 -8.63 -9.72 21.69
N ALA A 275 -9.82 -9.12 21.69
CA ALA A 275 -10.76 -9.19 20.58
C ALA A 275 -10.23 -8.39 19.37
N ARG A 276 -9.88 -9.08 18.28
CA ARG A 276 -9.20 -8.46 17.13
C ARG A 276 -9.67 -9.05 15.82
N VAL A 277 -9.97 -8.16 14.86
CA VAL A 277 -10.33 -8.54 13.49
C VAL A 277 -9.38 -7.85 12.52
N ALA A 278 -8.63 -8.63 11.75
CA ALA A 278 -7.84 -8.13 10.63
C ALA A 278 -8.65 -8.19 9.33
N VAL A 279 -8.53 -7.17 8.48
CA VAL A 279 -9.27 -7.06 7.22
C VAL A 279 -8.32 -6.72 6.07
N GLU A 280 -8.12 -7.65 5.14
CA GLU A 280 -7.21 -7.49 4.00
C GLU A 280 -7.61 -8.42 2.85
N ALA A 281 -7.69 -7.90 1.63
CA ALA A 281 -8.00 -8.64 0.40
C ALA A 281 -6.80 -9.49 -0.09
N GLY A 282 -6.28 -10.33 0.80
CA GLY A 282 -5.21 -11.31 0.62
C GLY A 282 -5.32 -12.40 1.68
N ILE A 283 -4.28 -13.23 1.87
CA ILE A 283 -4.31 -14.36 2.81
C ILE A 283 -4.02 -13.98 4.27
N ARG A 284 -4.56 -14.75 5.23
CA ARG A 284 -4.30 -14.62 6.68
C ARG A 284 -2.81 -14.73 7.06
N GLN A 285 -1.95 -15.33 6.23
CA GLN A 285 -0.58 -15.69 6.61
C GLN A 285 0.23 -14.51 7.16
N GLY A 286 0.52 -14.56 8.46
CA GLY A 286 1.30 -13.55 9.19
C GLY A 286 0.46 -12.60 10.05
N TRP A 287 -0.86 -12.48 9.79
CA TRP A 287 -1.75 -11.61 10.55
C TRP A 287 -1.86 -11.99 12.04
N ASP A 288 -1.65 -13.26 12.37
CA ASP A 288 -1.64 -13.81 13.74
C ASP A 288 -0.64 -13.08 14.66
N ALA A 289 0.38 -12.41 14.12
CA ALA A 289 1.31 -11.56 14.86
C ALA A 289 0.64 -10.30 15.47
N TYR A 290 -0.50 -9.87 14.93
CA TYR A 290 -1.29 -8.72 15.40
C TYR A 290 -2.61 -9.13 16.02
N ILE A 291 -3.33 -10.10 15.45
CA ILE A 291 -4.63 -10.55 15.94
C ILE A 291 -4.53 -11.65 17.02
N GLY A 292 -3.38 -12.32 17.17
CA GLY A 292 -3.24 -13.49 18.04
C GLY A 292 -3.79 -14.78 17.42
N ILE A 293 -3.75 -15.88 18.17
CA ILE A 293 -4.22 -17.19 17.69
C ILE A 293 -5.76 -17.26 17.60
N ASP A 294 -6.46 -16.70 18.59
CA ASP A 294 -7.93 -16.69 18.68
C ASP A 294 -8.58 -15.55 17.86
N GLY A 295 -7.76 -14.66 17.30
CA GLY A 295 -8.16 -13.51 16.50
C GLY A 295 -8.78 -13.87 15.15
N ARG A 296 -9.61 -12.98 14.62
CA ARG A 296 -10.36 -13.18 13.37
C ARG A 296 -9.74 -12.46 12.18
N PHE A 297 -9.99 -13.00 11.00
CA PHE A 297 -9.48 -12.51 9.74
C PHE A 297 -10.58 -12.51 8.69
N VAL A 298 -10.77 -11.38 8.01
CA VAL A 298 -11.71 -11.21 6.89
C VAL A 298 -10.88 -10.90 5.65
N GLY A 299 -10.87 -11.82 4.70
CA GLY A 299 -9.97 -11.80 3.54
C GLY A 299 -10.07 -13.08 2.72
N MET A 300 -9.02 -13.40 1.96
CA MET A 300 -9.01 -14.51 0.99
C MET A 300 -8.44 -15.81 1.58
N ASP A 301 -9.08 -16.94 1.28
CA ASP A 301 -8.58 -18.30 1.54
C ASP A 301 -8.27 -19.08 0.23
N SER A 302 -8.63 -18.50 -0.91
CA SER A 302 -8.74 -19.15 -2.22
C SER A 302 -8.37 -18.18 -3.35
N PHE A 303 -8.28 -18.67 -4.59
CA PHE A 303 -8.13 -17.81 -5.77
C PHE A 303 -9.45 -17.06 -6.05
N GLY A 304 -9.35 -15.85 -6.60
CA GLY A 304 -10.51 -15.02 -6.95
C GLY A 304 -11.29 -15.51 -8.17
N ALA A 305 -12.15 -14.64 -8.72
CA ALA A 305 -13.02 -14.95 -9.85
C ALA A 305 -13.15 -13.75 -10.82
N SER A 306 -13.60 -14.01 -12.05
CA SER A 306 -13.91 -12.94 -13.03
C SER A 306 -15.36 -12.45 -12.82
N ALA A 307 -15.51 -11.31 -12.15
CA ALA A 307 -16.76 -10.57 -11.97
C ALA A 307 -16.46 -9.10 -11.61
N PRO A 308 -17.45 -8.19 -11.61
CA PRO A 308 -17.26 -6.84 -11.10
C PRO A 308 -16.83 -6.83 -9.63
N ALA A 309 -15.96 -5.89 -9.26
CA ALA A 309 -15.29 -5.88 -7.95
C ALA A 309 -16.25 -5.99 -6.75
N SER A 310 -17.39 -5.29 -6.75
CA SER A 310 -18.38 -5.37 -5.66
C SER A 310 -18.95 -6.79 -5.48
N VAL A 311 -19.21 -7.50 -6.57
CA VAL A 311 -19.70 -8.89 -6.56
C VAL A 311 -18.64 -9.84 -6.00
N LEU A 312 -17.35 -9.56 -6.24
CA LEU A 312 -16.26 -10.34 -5.67
C LEU A 312 -16.12 -10.11 -4.16
N TYR A 313 -16.14 -8.86 -3.69
CA TYR A 313 -16.07 -8.55 -2.26
C TYR A 313 -17.27 -9.15 -1.50
N GLU A 314 -18.48 -9.10 -2.07
CA GLU A 314 -19.67 -9.78 -1.52
C GLU A 314 -19.50 -11.31 -1.51
N HIS A 315 -19.08 -11.91 -2.63
CA HIS A 315 -18.93 -13.36 -2.77
C HIS A 315 -17.88 -13.96 -1.81
N PHE A 316 -16.74 -13.29 -1.62
CA PHE A 316 -15.69 -13.70 -0.70
C PHE A 316 -15.91 -13.20 0.74
N GLY A 317 -17.06 -12.56 1.04
CA GLY A 317 -17.40 -12.12 2.39
C GLY A 317 -16.50 -11.02 2.94
N ILE A 318 -15.79 -10.26 2.09
CA ILE A 318 -14.99 -9.11 2.49
C ILE A 318 -15.93 -7.90 2.57
N THR A 319 -16.79 -7.90 3.58
CA THR A 319 -17.87 -6.91 3.75
C THR A 319 -17.92 -6.40 5.19
N ALA A 320 -18.46 -5.19 5.38
CA ALA A 320 -18.61 -4.60 6.70
C ALA A 320 -19.47 -5.48 7.64
N ASP A 321 -20.50 -6.15 7.11
CA ASP A 321 -21.36 -7.06 7.88
C ASP A 321 -20.60 -8.30 8.38
N ASN A 322 -19.66 -8.86 7.60
CA ASN A 322 -18.82 -9.96 8.09
C ASN A 322 -17.80 -9.49 9.12
N VAL A 323 -17.23 -8.28 8.96
CA VAL A 323 -16.34 -7.67 9.96
C VAL A 323 -17.09 -7.41 11.27
N VAL A 324 -18.33 -6.91 11.22
CA VAL A 324 -19.22 -6.76 12.38
C VAL A 324 -19.50 -8.11 13.04
N ALA A 325 -19.85 -9.14 12.26
CA ALA A 325 -20.13 -10.47 12.78
C ALA A 325 -18.90 -11.09 13.47
N GLN A 326 -17.72 -11.01 12.84
CA GLN A 326 -16.47 -11.51 13.43
C GLN A 326 -15.97 -10.68 14.62
N ALA A 327 -16.31 -9.40 14.71
CA ALA A 327 -16.06 -8.57 15.88
C ALA A 327 -16.96 -8.95 17.06
N ILE A 328 -18.25 -9.23 16.80
CA ILE A 328 -19.20 -9.70 17.83
C ILE A 328 -18.83 -11.11 18.33
N GLU A 329 -18.31 -11.98 17.46
CA GLU A 329 -17.84 -13.34 17.82
C GLU A 329 -16.51 -13.36 18.61
N GLN A 330 -16.01 -12.20 19.03
CA GLN A 330 -14.79 -12.03 19.85
C GLN A 330 -15.06 -11.48 21.26
N LEU A 331 -16.32 -11.16 21.60
CA LEU A 331 -16.73 -10.47 22.83
C LEU A 331 -17.50 -11.39 23.80
#